data_AF-A0ABD3NH17-F1
#
_entry.id   AF-A0ABD3NH17-F1
#
_cell.length_a   1.000
_cell.length_b   1.000
_cell.length_c   1.000
_cell.angle_alpha   90.00
_cell.angle_beta   90.00
_cell.angle_gamma   90.00
#
_symmetry.space_group_name_H-M   'P 1'
#
loop_
_entity.id
_entity.type
_entity.pdbx_description
1 polymer ?
#
loop_
_entity_poly.entity_id
_entity_poly.type
_entity_poly.pdbx_seq_one_letter_code
_entity_poly.pdbx_strand_id
1 'polypeptide(L)'
;MGSDANIKSSNAKMRQCTTILFSFAGIFLAAYAVVNTSFLRNSDVPKASSSIHKILVESSAKAQQSIKPQIRANAERGPDDADVVDISDAEFTSIRHIFQYGTPRTASTTQFNIVCVSLFLHIRANSPELINNTICTAAGSFRNDEQSYKFMLQQDNIPQAVKSHVSDPDPRHIHNSTFVFATANTEKDAERMELTLKKQYPNNTGIIQDLETLKALGMDYWLKIYAKFFRLSSDDVKLMSEYFQIWNELRQCCGMQMSKSFRNDILPSSQKNPNLKPHPFCKQSNAESLESSFMSTELYKIIAPYPLMRKMNRPAAVDGDLDGTYCKRYNDAVHEQGLPENAEVNYPATWINSMYQEVETHWGEELGNPFRAIEHLIERKVG
;
A
#
# COMPACT_ATOMS: atom_id res chain seq x y z
N MET A 1 -57.45 -1.53 25.74
CA MET A 1 -57.03 -0.10 25.83
C MET A 1 -55.52 -0.05 25.86
N GLY A 2 -54.87 0.40 24.79
CA GLY A 2 -53.40 0.52 24.73
C GLY A 2 -52.79 0.15 23.38
N SER A 3 -53.09 0.89 22.31
CA SER A 3 -52.37 0.77 21.02
C SER A 3 -52.09 2.11 20.32
N ASP A 4 -52.52 3.25 20.86
CA ASP A 4 -52.46 4.53 20.13
C ASP A 4 -51.21 5.39 20.43
N ALA A 5 -50.32 4.95 21.32
CA ALA A 5 -49.13 5.71 21.69
C ALA A 5 -47.95 5.56 20.71
N ASN A 6 -47.91 4.49 19.90
CA ASN A 6 -46.71 4.16 19.11
C ASN A 6 -46.68 4.80 17.69
N ILE A 7 -47.83 5.22 17.16
CA ILE A 7 -47.91 5.79 15.80
C ILE A 7 -47.51 7.29 15.76
N LYS A 8 -47.63 8.02 16.88
CA LYS A 8 -47.23 9.44 16.94
C LYS A 8 -45.72 9.66 17.01
N SER A 9 -44.95 8.69 17.51
CA SER A 9 -43.48 8.76 17.61
C SER A 9 -42.78 8.60 16.23
N SER A 10 -43.32 7.73 15.37
CA SER A 10 -42.72 7.46 14.05
C SER A 10 -42.89 8.62 13.06
N ASN A 11 -43.99 9.38 13.16
CA ASN A 11 -44.24 10.53 12.27
C ASN A 11 -43.41 11.77 12.63
N ALA A 12 -42.95 11.90 13.88
CA ALA A 12 -42.07 12.99 14.30
C ALA A 12 -40.62 12.81 13.77
N LYS A 13 -40.11 11.57 13.78
CA LYS A 13 -38.77 11.24 13.25
C LYS A 13 -38.69 11.36 11.73
N MET A 14 -39.78 11.02 11.02
CA MET A 14 -39.82 11.14 9.57
C MET A 14 -39.80 12.62 9.12
N ARG A 15 -40.48 13.53 9.83
CA ARG A 15 -40.44 14.97 9.54
C ARG A 15 -39.06 15.61 9.80
N GLN A 16 -38.30 15.14 10.78
CA GLN A 16 -36.93 15.63 11.03
C GLN A 16 -35.94 15.21 9.92
N CYS A 17 -36.06 14.00 9.36
CA CYS A 17 -35.20 13.58 8.25
C CYS A 17 -35.50 14.37 6.97
N THR A 18 -36.76 14.68 6.70
CA THR A 18 -37.16 15.44 5.50
C THR A 18 -36.64 16.89 5.56
N THR A 19 -36.72 17.55 6.72
CA THR A 19 -36.21 18.93 6.88
C THR A 19 -34.68 19.01 6.73
N ILE A 20 -33.93 18.01 7.21
CA ILE A 20 -32.47 17.94 7.04
C ILE A 20 -32.11 17.73 5.55
N LEU A 21 -32.81 16.82 4.85
CA LEU A 21 -32.60 16.57 3.42
C LEU A 21 -32.91 17.81 2.55
N PHE A 22 -33.96 18.58 2.85
CA PHE A 22 -34.24 19.83 2.13
C PHE A 22 -33.21 20.93 2.41
N SER A 23 -32.60 20.93 3.60
CA SER A 23 -31.57 21.91 3.97
C SER A 23 -30.25 21.64 3.23
N PHE A 24 -29.87 20.37 3.07
CA PHE A 24 -28.68 20.00 2.28
C PHE A 24 -28.88 20.18 0.78
N ALA A 25 -30.06 19.88 0.25
CA ALA A 25 -30.38 20.14 -1.16
C ALA A 25 -30.36 21.64 -1.49
N GLY A 26 -30.83 22.50 -0.58
CA GLY A 26 -30.77 23.95 -0.72
C GLY A 26 -29.34 24.50 -0.74
N ILE A 27 -28.45 23.97 0.09
CA ILE A 27 -27.02 24.37 0.12
C ILE A 27 -26.30 23.95 -1.16
N PHE A 28 -26.56 22.73 -1.66
CA PHE A 28 -25.98 22.27 -2.92
C PHE A 28 -26.51 23.03 -4.14
N LEU A 29 -27.81 23.35 -4.18
CA LEU A 29 -28.39 24.16 -5.24
C LEU A 29 -27.88 25.61 -5.20
N ALA A 30 -27.67 26.19 -4.02
CA ALA A 30 -27.06 27.52 -3.88
C ALA A 30 -25.59 27.52 -4.32
N ALA A 31 -24.81 26.50 -3.93
CA ALA A 31 -23.42 26.35 -4.37
C ALA A 31 -23.32 26.12 -5.88
N TYR A 32 -24.21 25.29 -6.45
CA TYR A 32 -24.26 25.03 -7.89
C TYR A 32 -24.70 26.27 -8.67
N ALA A 33 -25.66 27.05 -8.16
CA ALA A 33 -26.09 28.31 -8.77
C ALA A 33 -24.99 29.38 -8.75
N VAL A 34 -24.17 29.45 -7.71
CA VAL A 34 -23.01 30.36 -7.63
C VAL A 34 -21.92 29.96 -8.63
N VAL A 35 -21.69 28.66 -8.82
CA VAL A 35 -20.73 28.15 -9.81
C VAL A 35 -21.22 28.37 -11.24
N ASN A 36 -22.51 28.17 -11.52
CA ASN A 36 -23.05 28.30 -12.87
C ASN A 36 -23.29 29.76 -13.31
N THR A 37 -23.62 30.66 -12.38
CA THR A 37 -23.71 32.11 -12.69
C THR A 37 -22.34 32.73 -12.96
N SER A 38 -21.26 32.09 -12.49
CA SER A 38 -19.87 32.50 -12.78
C SER A 38 -19.40 32.10 -14.18
N PHE A 39 -20.12 31.20 -14.88
CA PHE A 39 -19.72 30.69 -16.20
C PHE A 39 -20.39 31.40 -17.38
N LEU A 40 -21.35 32.31 -17.11
CA LEU A 40 -22.05 33.09 -18.13
C LEU A 40 -22.02 34.60 -17.83
N ARG A 41 -20.82 35.21 -17.83
CA ARG A 41 -20.66 36.63 -18.20
C ARG A 41 -19.19 37.00 -18.38
N ASN A 42 -18.95 37.70 -19.48
CA ASN A 42 -17.68 38.32 -19.88
C ASN A 42 -17.07 39.21 -18.79
N SER A 43 -15.73 39.10 -18.68
CA SER A 43 -14.74 40.13 -18.32
C SER A 43 -15.11 41.13 -17.22
N ASP A 44 -14.73 40.79 -15.97
CA ASP A 44 -14.09 41.66 -14.96
C ASP A 44 -14.42 41.18 -13.53
N VAL A 45 -13.72 40.15 -13.03
CA VAL A 45 -13.72 39.82 -11.59
C VAL A 45 -12.33 39.36 -11.11
N PRO A 46 -11.46 40.27 -10.62
CA PRO A 46 -10.19 39.87 -10.02
C PRO A 46 -10.20 39.77 -8.47
N LYS A 47 -11.33 39.93 -7.77
CA LYS A 47 -11.30 40.08 -6.29
C LYS A 47 -12.03 39.01 -5.47
N ALA A 48 -13.00 38.27 -6.03
CA ALA A 48 -13.76 37.28 -5.27
C ALA A 48 -13.02 35.92 -5.12
N SER A 49 -12.24 35.52 -6.13
CA SER A 49 -11.47 34.25 -6.11
C SER A 49 -10.37 34.24 -5.05
N SER A 50 -9.71 35.39 -4.84
CA SER A 50 -8.67 35.57 -3.81
C SER A 50 -9.19 35.34 -2.39
N SER A 51 -10.41 35.80 -2.10
CA SER A 51 -10.98 35.70 -0.75
C SER A 51 -11.40 34.26 -0.43
N ILE A 52 -11.96 33.53 -1.39
CA ILE A 52 -12.32 32.12 -1.21
C ILE A 52 -11.08 31.25 -1.05
N HIS A 53 -10.03 31.50 -1.85
CA HIS A 53 -8.76 30.79 -1.71
C HIS A 53 -8.11 31.04 -0.35
N LYS A 54 -8.12 32.30 0.14
CA LYS A 54 -7.61 32.65 1.46
C LYS A 54 -8.38 31.97 2.59
N ILE A 55 -9.71 31.91 2.51
CA ILE A 55 -10.55 31.21 3.50
C ILE A 55 -10.25 29.71 3.49
N LEU A 56 -10.08 29.09 2.32
CA LEU A 56 -9.74 27.67 2.21
C LEU A 56 -8.35 27.37 2.80
N VAL A 57 -7.34 28.19 2.50
CA VAL A 57 -5.99 28.06 3.05
C VAL A 57 -5.98 28.26 4.56
N GLU A 58 -6.68 29.28 5.07
CA GLU A 58 -6.76 29.55 6.52
C GLU A 58 -7.55 28.46 7.26
N SER A 59 -8.62 27.91 6.66
CA SER A 59 -9.37 26.79 7.24
C SER A 59 -8.55 25.50 7.29
N SER A 60 -7.74 25.23 6.25
CA SER A 60 -6.79 24.11 6.22
C SER A 60 -5.69 24.29 7.26
N ALA A 61 -5.16 25.50 7.43
CA ALA A 61 -4.13 25.79 8.44
C ALA A 61 -4.68 25.63 9.86
N LYS A 62 -5.92 26.08 10.13
CA LYS A 62 -6.59 25.89 11.43
C LYS A 62 -6.89 24.41 11.71
N ALA A 63 -7.31 23.65 10.71
CA ALA A 63 -7.50 22.20 10.85
C ALA A 63 -6.18 21.48 11.18
N GLN A 64 -5.08 21.83 10.49
CA GLN A 64 -3.74 21.30 10.81
C GLN A 64 -3.26 21.69 12.22
N GLN A 65 -3.64 22.87 12.70
CA GLN A 65 -3.29 23.35 14.04
C GLN A 65 -4.10 22.65 15.15
N SER A 66 -5.31 22.16 14.85
CA SER A 66 -6.16 21.38 15.76
C SER A 66 -5.74 19.91 15.89
N ILE A 67 -5.07 19.35 14.87
CA ILE A 67 -4.64 17.93 14.84
C ILE A 67 -3.29 17.74 15.58
N LYS A 68 -2.41 18.75 15.53
CA LYS A 68 -1.09 18.71 16.19
C LYS A 68 -1.12 18.35 17.69
N PRO A 69 -2.05 18.85 18.52
CA PRO A 69 -2.10 18.49 19.94
C PRO A 69 -2.46 17.02 20.19
N GLN A 70 -3.35 16.42 19.39
CA GLN A 70 -3.73 15.00 19.53
C GLN A 70 -2.60 14.07 19.07
N ILE A 71 -1.98 14.37 17.93
CA ILE A 71 -0.77 13.65 17.47
C ILE A 71 0.32 13.73 18.52
N ARG A 72 0.51 14.90 19.14
CA ARG A 72 1.48 15.08 20.21
C ARG A 72 1.12 14.29 21.47
N ALA A 73 -0.15 14.25 21.87
CA ALA A 73 -0.60 13.43 23.00
C ALA A 73 -0.44 11.92 22.73
N ASN A 74 -0.63 11.47 21.49
CA ASN A 74 -0.38 10.08 21.08
C ASN A 74 1.12 9.76 21.00
N ALA A 75 1.94 10.71 20.56
CA ALA A 75 3.41 10.60 20.60
C ALA A 75 3.94 10.55 22.04
N GLU A 76 3.36 11.35 22.94
CA GLU A 76 3.74 11.44 24.35
C GLU A 76 3.32 10.20 25.16
N ARG A 77 2.20 9.56 24.82
CA ARG A 77 1.80 8.24 25.35
C ARG A 77 2.76 7.11 24.93
N GLY A 78 3.48 7.30 23.82
CA GLY A 78 4.41 6.30 23.32
C GLY A 78 3.71 5.03 22.80
N PRO A 79 4.47 4.14 22.16
CA PRO A 79 3.94 2.91 21.57
C PRO A 79 3.50 1.87 22.62
N ASP A 80 4.02 1.97 23.84
CA ASP A 80 3.69 1.04 24.93
C ASP A 80 2.23 1.21 25.38
N ASP A 81 1.72 2.45 25.36
CA ASP A 81 0.34 2.81 25.71
C ASP A 81 -0.65 2.74 24.53
N ALA A 82 -0.19 2.36 23.33
CA ALA A 82 -1.11 2.17 22.22
C ALA A 82 -2.06 1.01 22.54
N ASP A 83 -3.36 1.24 22.39
CA ASP A 83 -4.44 0.28 22.54
C ASP A 83 -4.36 -0.80 21.45
N VAL A 84 -3.38 -1.69 21.58
CA VAL A 84 -3.29 -2.91 20.77
C VAL A 84 -4.26 -3.90 21.38
N VAL A 85 -5.11 -4.50 20.52
CA VAL A 85 -6.05 -5.55 20.89
C VAL A 85 -5.32 -6.61 21.72
N ASP A 86 -5.81 -6.89 22.92
CA ASP A 86 -5.30 -7.94 23.79
C ASP A 86 -5.72 -9.30 23.22
N ILE A 87 -4.83 -9.93 22.48
CA ILE A 87 -5.04 -11.26 21.88
C ILE A 87 -4.59 -12.30 22.90
N SER A 88 -5.45 -13.28 23.20
CA SER A 88 -5.11 -14.36 24.14
C SER A 88 -3.91 -15.18 23.65
N ASP A 89 -3.17 -15.83 24.56
CA ASP A 89 -1.98 -16.63 24.19
C ASP A 89 -2.29 -17.74 23.17
N ALA A 90 -3.46 -18.37 23.30
CA ALA A 90 -3.92 -19.40 22.38
C ALA A 90 -4.23 -18.82 20.99
N GLU A 91 -4.91 -17.67 20.91
CA GLU A 91 -5.18 -16.99 19.64
C GLU A 91 -3.90 -16.43 19.01
N PHE A 92 -2.94 -16.01 19.83
CA PHE A 92 -1.66 -15.48 19.37
C PHE A 92 -0.82 -16.51 18.61
N THR A 93 -0.68 -17.72 19.16
CA THR A 93 0.04 -18.82 18.46
C THR A 93 -0.66 -19.27 17.17
N SER A 94 -1.88 -18.80 16.95
CA SER A 94 -2.69 -19.10 15.77
C SER A 94 -2.66 -18.03 14.68
N ILE A 95 -1.91 -16.92 14.86
CA ILE A 95 -1.80 -15.86 13.83
C ILE A 95 -1.08 -16.44 12.61
N ARG A 96 -1.88 -16.89 11.64
CA ARG A 96 -1.39 -17.51 10.40
C ARG A 96 -1.93 -16.80 9.17
N HIS A 97 -3.16 -16.28 9.23
CA HIS A 97 -3.82 -15.70 8.08
C HIS A 97 -4.07 -14.22 8.28
N ILE A 98 -3.68 -13.44 7.28
CA ILE A 98 -3.82 -12.00 7.31
C ILE A 98 -4.41 -11.52 5.99
N PHE A 99 -5.46 -10.73 6.08
CA PHE A 99 -6.01 -9.97 4.98
C PHE A 99 -5.76 -8.48 5.22
N GLN A 100 -4.97 -7.87 4.35
CA GLN A 100 -4.66 -6.44 4.35
C GLN A 100 -5.46 -5.79 3.21
N TYR A 101 -6.20 -4.73 3.49
CA TYR A 101 -6.81 -3.92 2.43
C TYR A 101 -6.63 -2.43 2.62
N GLY A 102 -6.64 -1.70 1.53
CA GLY A 102 -6.49 -0.26 1.59
C GLY A 102 -6.74 0.40 0.26
N THR A 103 -7.43 1.54 0.30
CA THR A 103 -7.62 2.35 -0.89
C THR A 103 -6.25 2.76 -1.46
N PRO A 104 -6.10 2.90 -2.79
CA PRO A 104 -4.85 3.35 -3.37
C PRO A 104 -4.33 4.62 -2.69
N ARG A 105 -3.00 4.71 -2.52
CA ARG A 105 -2.30 5.88 -1.93
C ARG A 105 -2.44 6.09 -0.42
N THR A 106 -2.90 5.09 0.32
CA THR A 106 -2.92 5.09 1.82
C THR A 106 -1.71 4.40 2.45
N ALA A 107 -0.60 4.27 1.73
CA ALA A 107 0.58 3.49 2.15
C ALA A 107 0.30 2.00 2.44
N SER A 108 -0.72 1.41 1.80
CA SER A 108 -1.05 -0.02 1.93
C SER A 108 0.09 -0.97 1.56
N THR A 109 0.92 -0.62 0.58
CA THR A 109 2.13 -1.41 0.26
C THR A 109 3.13 -1.41 1.42
N THR A 110 3.32 -0.27 2.10
CA THR A 110 4.21 -0.18 3.27
C THR A 110 3.66 -1.04 4.42
N GLN A 111 2.39 -0.88 4.78
CA GLN A 111 1.76 -1.74 5.79
C GLN A 111 1.89 -3.23 5.43
N PHE A 112 1.60 -3.60 4.18
CA PHE A 112 1.66 -4.99 3.75
C PHE A 112 3.05 -5.61 3.90
N ASN A 113 4.12 -4.89 3.54
CA ASN A 113 5.48 -5.39 3.74
C ASN A 113 5.79 -5.56 5.23
N ILE A 114 5.39 -4.60 6.08
CA ILE A 114 5.57 -4.70 7.53
C ILE A 114 4.85 -5.92 8.08
N VAL A 115 3.57 -6.09 7.75
CA VAL A 115 2.74 -7.24 8.14
C VAL A 115 3.37 -8.56 7.70
N CYS A 116 3.87 -8.63 6.47
CA CYS A 116 4.52 -9.81 5.93
C CYS A 116 5.80 -10.20 6.68
N VAL A 117 6.66 -9.22 6.93
CA VAL A 117 7.90 -9.43 7.67
C VAL A 117 7.60 -9.79 9.13
N SER A 118 6.63 -9.13 9.77
CA SER A 118 6.22 -9.45 11.13
C SER A 118 5.62 -10.85 11.24
N LEU A 119 4.75 -11.26 10.30
CA LEU A 119 4.21 -12.62 10.25
C LEU A 119 5.34 -13.64 10.08
N PHE A 120 6.29 -13.38 9.18
CA PHE A 120 7.44 -14.27 8.97
C PHE A 120 8.28 -14.44 10.23
N LEU A 121 8.60 -13.35 10.94
CA LEU A 121 9.35 -13.41 12.20
C LEU A 121 8.55 -14.13 13.30
N HIS A 122 7.24 -13.88 13.39
CA HIS A 122 6.34 -14.59 14.29
C HIS A 122 6.34 -16.11 14.03
N ILE A 123 6.18 -16.53 12.77
CA ILE A 123 6.19 -17.95 12.38
C ILE A 123 7.57 -18.56 12.62
N ARG A 124 8.65 -17.84 12.33
CA ARG A 124 10.02 -18.31 12.60
C ARG A 124 10.23 -18.63 14.08
N ALA A 125 9.68 -17.82 14.98
CA ALA A 125 9.82 -18.01 16.42
C ALA A 125 8.89 -19.10 16.98
N ASN A 126 7.66 -19.21 16.46
CA ASN A 126 6.60 -20.01 17.09
C ASN A 126 6.21 -21.29 16.32
N SER A 127 6.51 -21.37 15.03
CA SER A 127 6.16 -22.51 14.16
C SER A 127 7.20 -22.65 13.03
N PRO A 128 8.49 -22.87 13.35
CA PRO A 128 9.59 -22.86 12.38
C PRO A 128 9.42 -23.91 11.27
N GLU A 129 8.65 -24.98 11.49
CA GLU A 129 8.31 -25.97 10.47
C GLU A 129 7.46 -25.41 9.32
N LEU A 130 6.74 -24.30 9.55
CA LEU A 130 5.87 -23.67 8.56
C LEU A 130 6.57 -22.56 7.77
N ILE A 131 7.77 -22.14 8.17
CA ILE A 131 8.44 -20.94 7.63
C ILE A 131 8.69 -21.02 6.11
N ASN A 132 9.01 -22.21 5.60
CA ASN A 132 9.26 -22.43 4.17
C ASN A 132 8.00 -22.25 3.32
N ASN A 133 6.82 -22.33 3.96
CA ASN A 133 5.53 -22.20 3.31
C ASN A 133 4.90 -20.83 3.52
N THR A 134 5.53 -19.89 4.24
CA THR A 134 4.95 -18.56 4.48
C THR A 134 4.79 -17.77 3.17
N ILE A 135 3.57 -17.35 2.85
CA ILE A 135 3.21 -16.68 1.59
C ILE A 135 2.79 -15.22 1.82
N CYS A 136 3.31 -14.32 0.99
CA CYS A 136 2.99 -12.89 1.04
C CYS A 136 2.51 -12.33 -0.30
N THR A 137 1.24 -12.44 -0.64
CA THR A 137 0.76 -12.15 -2.00
C THR A 137 -0.08 -10.87 -2.09
N ALA A 138 0.21 -10.04 -3.10
CA ALA A 138 -0.69 -8.96 -3.47
C ALA A 138 -1.76 -9.55 -4.41
N ALA A 139 -2.98 -9.62 -3.92
CA ALA A 139 -4.16 -9.72 -4.74
C ALA A 139 -4.19 -8.49 -5.65
N GLY A 140 -4.02 -8.68 -6.96
CA GLY A 140 -4.27 -7.60 -7.91
C GLY A 140 -5.69 -7.04 -7.74
N SER A 141 -6.08 -6.05 -8.54
CA SER A 141 -7.51 -5.73 -8.71
C SER A 141 -8.22 -6.93 -9.34
N PHE A 142 -8.48 -7.99 -8.56
CA PHE A 142 -9.24 -9.14 -8.97
C PHE A 142 -10.62 -8.64 -9.35
N ARG A 143 -10.87 -8.65 -10.65
CA ARG A 143 -12.16 -8.28 -11.21
C ARG A 143 -13.09 -9.47 -11.01
N ASN A 144 -13.74 -9.52 -9.85
CA ASN A 144 -14.93 -10.33 -9.57
C ASN A 144 -14.85 -11.85 -9.86
N ASP A 145 -13.68 -12.45 -10.03
CA ASP A 145 -13.59 -13.89 -10.22
C ASP A 145 -13.56 -14.59 -8.85
N GLU A 146 -14.62 -15.31 -8.56
CA GLU A 146 -14.77 -16.14 -7.36
C GLU A 146 -13.58 -17.11 -7.16
N GLN A 147 -12.88 -17.46 -8.24
CA GLN A 147 -11.69 -18.30 -8.22
C GLN A 147 -10.48 -17.62 -7.56
N SER A 148 -10.27 -16.32 -7.79
CA SER A 148 -9.15 -15.61 -7.17
C SER A 148 -9.31 -15.48 -5.65
N TYR A 149 -10.54 -15.33 -5.15
CA TYR A 149 -10.80 -15.36 -3.70
C TYR A 149 -10.61 -16.75 -3.10
N LYS A 150 -11.01 -17.80 -3.82
CA LYS A 150 -10.80 -19.19 -3.41
C LYS A 150 -9.31 -19.52 -3.24
N PHE A 151 -8.43 -19.02 -4.11
CA PHE A 151 -6.98 -19.26 -3.97
C PHE A 151 -6.31 -18.53 -2.79
N MET A 152 -6.95 -17.51 -2.20
CA MET A 152 -6.26 -16.60 -1.29
C MET A 152 -6.15 -17.06 0.17
N LEU A 153 -6.96 -18.01 0.63
CA LEU A 153 -6.93 -18.48 2.03
C LEU A 153 -7.22 -19.99 2.18
N GLN A 154 -7.16 -20.75 1.08
CA GLN A 154 -7.63 -22.14 1.05
C GLN A 154 -6.81 -23.16 1.83
N GLN A 155 -5.62 -22.77 2.33
CA GLN A 155 -4.78 -23.68 3.09
C GLN A 155 -4.73 -23.20 4.54
N ASP A 156 -5.67 -23.72 5.34
CA ASP A 156 -5.80 -23.45 6.78
C ASP A 156 -4.49 -23.68 7.57
N ASN A 157 -3.54 -24.42 6.98
CA ASN A 157 -2.26 -24.75 7.60
C ASN A 157 -1.07 -23.94 7.07
N ILE A 158 -1.25 -23.08 6.07
CA ILE A 158 -0.17 -22.26 5.52
C ILE A 158 -0.26 -20.83 6.06
N PRO A 159 0.82 -20.31 6.70
CA PRO A 159 0.87 -18.90 7.05
C PRO A 159 0.86 -18.03 5.79
N GLN A 160 -0.09 -17.10 5.72
CA GLN A 160 -0.32 -16.28 4.54
C GLN A 160 -0.79 -14.88 4.89
N ALA A 161 -0.17 -13.88 4.23
CA ALA A 161 -0.66 -12.52 4.18
C ALA A 161 -1.04 -12.14 2.76
N VAL A 162 -2.24 -11.57 2.62
CA VAL A 162 -2.82 -11.16 1.34
C VAL A 162 -3.09 -9.66 1.37
N LYS A 163 -2.63 -8.91 0.36
CA LYS A 163 -2.97 -7.49 0.18
C LYS A 163 -3.96 -7.30 -0.95
N SER A 164 -5.03 -6.53 -0.72
CA SER A 164 -6.01 -6.14 -1.74
C SER A 164 -6.24 -4.62 -1.79
N HIS A 165 -6.60 -4.12 -2.97
CA HIS A 165 -7.10 -2.76 -3.17
C HIS A 165 -8.63 -2.70 -3.31
N VAL A 166 -9.31 -3.85 -3.31
CA VAL A 166 -10.77 -3.91 -3.35
C VAL A 166 -11.33 -3.45 -2.01
N SER A 167 -12.38 -2.63 -2.05
CA SER A 167 -13.06 -2.14 -0.85
C SER A 167 -13.78 -3.27 -0.13
N ASP A 168 -13.50 -3.39 1.18
CA ASP A 168 -14.06 -4.34 2.15
C ASP A 168 -13.95 -5.82 1.76
N PRO A 169 -13.21 -6.66 2.52
CA PRO A 169 -13.27 -8.08 2.29
C PRO A 169 -14.69 -8.60 2.46
N ASP A 170 -15.18 -9.32 1.45
CA ASP A 170 -16.42 -10.08 1.58
C ASP A 170 -16.26 -11.08 2.74
N PRO A 171 -17.08 -10.97 3.81
CA PRO A 171 -16.94 -11.81 4.99
C PRO A 171 -17.13 -13.30 4.70
N ARG A 172 -17.72 -13.67 3.55
CA ARG A 172 -17.81 -15.07 3.10
C ARG A 172 -16.44 -15.68 2.73
N HIS A 173 -15.44 -14.83 2.49
CA HIS A 173 -14.09 -15.25 2.09
C HIS A 173 -13.06 -15.05 3.19
N ILE A 174 -13.44 -14.54 4.36
CA ILE A 174 -12.55 -14.39 5.51
C ILE A 174 -12.83 -15.50 6.50
N HIS A 175 -11.84 -16.35 6.73
CA HIS A 175 -11.92 -17.38 7.75
C HIS A 175 -11.92 -16.74 9.15
N ASN A 176 -12.57 -17.39 10.12
CA ASN A 176 -12.61 -16.92 11.51
C ASN A 176 -11.23 -16.81 12.18
N SER A 177 -10.17 -17.34 11.57
CA SER A 177 -8.78 -17.23 12.01
C SER A 177 -8.01 -16.09 11.32
N THR A 178 -8.61 -15.40 10.36
CA THR A 178 -7.91 -14.40 9.53
C THR A 178 -8.01 -13.01 10.11
N PHE A 179 -6.87 -12.43 10.48
CA PHE A 179 -6.82 -11.05 10.95
C PHE A 179 -6.92 -10.05 9.80
N VAL A 180 -7.76 -9.03 9.99
CA VAL A 180 -8.05 -8.02 8.98
C VAL A 180 -7.33 -6.71 9.30
N PHE A 181 -6.31 -6.39 8.51
CA PHE A 181 -5.56 -5.15 8.59
C PHE A 181 -6.06 -4.18 7.54
N ALA A 182 -5.99 -2.88 7.85
CA ALA A 182 -6.38 -1.87 6.88
C ALA A 182 -5.50 -0.62 6.89
N THR A 183 -5.57 0.15 5.81
CA THR A 183 -5.00 1.50 5.77
C THR A 183 -6.03 2.57 5.46
N ALA A 184 -5.85 3.74 6.08
CA ALA A 184 -6.71 4.91 5.95
C ALA A 184 -5.91 6.16 5.54
N ASN A 185 -6.61 7.19 5.04
CA ASN A 185 -5.98 8.47 4.72
C ASN A 185 -5.79 9.36 5.96
N THR A 186 -6.71 9.28 6.93
CA THR A 186 -6.78 10.14 8.10
C THR A 186 -7.07 9.31 9.36
N GLU A 187 -6.72 9.84 10.53
CA GLU A 187 -7.01 9.21 11.83
C GLU A 187 -8.52 8.94 12.00
N LYS A 188 -9.36 9.91 11.65
CA LYS A 188 -10.83 9.79 11.71
C LYS A 188 -11.38 8.70 10.79
N ASP A 189 -10.78 8.49 9.63
CA ASP A 189 -11.18 7.39 8.74
C ASP A 189 -10.72 6.04 9.31
N ALA A 190 -9.55 5.97 9.94
CA ALA A 190 -9.10 4.78 10.65
C ALA A 190 -10.05 4.39 11.79
N GLU A 191 -10.45 5.33 12.65
CA GLU A 191 -11.42 5.09 13.72
C GLU A 191 -12.75 4.53 13.19
N ARG A 192 -13.26 5.10 12.08
CA ARG A 192 -14.50 4.61 11.45
C ARG A 192 -14.34 3.20 10.90
N MET A 193 -13.20 2.93 10.25
CA MET A 193 -12.88 1.59 9.74
C MET A 193 -12.75 0.60 10.90
N GLU A 194 -12.17 1.00 12.02
CA GLU A 194 -12.02 0.15 13.21
C GLU A 194 -13.37 -0.24 13.79
N LEU A 195 -14.28 0.71 13.98
CA LEU A 195 -15.63 0.41 14.43
C LEU A 195 -16.38 -0.52 13.49
N THR A 196 -16.16 -0.37 12.18
CA THR A 196 -16.78 -1.22 11.15
C THR A 196 -16.20 -2.63 11.20
N LEU A 197 -14.87 -2.76 11.22
CA LEU A 197 -14.18 -4.04 11.27
C LEU A 197 -14.43 -4.77 12.58
N LYS A 198 -14.42 -4.10 13.74
CA LYS A 198 -14.76 -4.73 15.03
C LYS A 198 -16.19 -5.24 15.07
N LYS A 199 -17.12 -4.59 14.35
CA LYS A 199 -18.49 -5.07 14.23
C LYS A 199 -18.58 -6.33 13.35
N GLN A 200 -17.76 -6.41 12.30
CA GLN A 200 -17.79 -7.50 11.31
C GLN A 200 -16.91 -8.69 11.71
N TYR A 201 -15.79 -8.41 12.37
CA TYR A 201 -14.72 -9.33 12.78
C TYR A 201 -14.27 -9.03 14.23
N PRO A 202 -15.13 -9.28 15.25
CA PRO A 202 -14.88 -8.84 16.63
C PRO A 202 -13.55 -9.30 17.23
N ASN A 203 -13.11 -10.50 16.88
CA ASN A 203 -11.89 -11.12 17.42
C ASN A 203 -10.72 -11.11 16.42
N ASN A 204 -10.95 -10.58 15.21
CA ASN A 204 -9.99 -10.68 14.11
C ASN A 204 -9.73 -9.33 13.44
N THR A 205 -9.99 -8.22 14.15
CA THR A 205 -9.58 -6.90 13.68
C THR A 205 -8.10 -6.70 13.98
N GLY A 206 -7.30 -6.53 12.94
CA GLY A 206 -5.88 -6.20 13.04
C GLY A 206 -5.63 -4.69 13.14
N ILE A 207 -4.39 -4.28 12.88
CA ILE A 207 -3.99 -2.88 12.95
C ILE A 207 -4.55 -2.09 11.76
N ILE A 208 -5.13 -0.92 12.04
CA ILE A 208 -5.51 0.06 11.04
C ILE A 208 -4.51 1.21 11.05
N GLN A 209 -3.76 1.34 9.95
CA GLN A 209 -2.71 2.34 9.80
C GLN A 209 -3.20 3.52 8.98
N ASP A 210 -3.22 4.72 9.57
CA ASP A 210 -3.52 5.93 8.81
C ASP A 210 -2.25 6.67 8.34
N LEU A 211 -2.40 7.39 7.23
CA LEU A 211 -1.31 8.11 6.59
C LEU A 211 -0.89 9.38 7.37
N GLU A 212 -1.77 10.01 8.13
CA GLU A 212 -1.45 11.22 8.90
C GLU A 212 -0.52 10.89 10.06
N THR A 213 -0.86 9.86 10.84
CA THR A 213 -0.04 9.33 11.93
C THR A 213 1.27 8.76 11.40
N LEU A 214 1.27 8.01 10.29
CA LEU A 214 2.52 7.54 9.66
C LEU A 214 3.46 8.69 9.28
N LYS A 215 2.93 9.79 8.72
CA LYS A 215 3.75 10.97 8.39
C LYS A 215 4.26 11.69 9.62
N ALA A 216 3.46 11.74 10.68
CA ALA A 216 3.79 12.51 11.88
C ALA A 216 4.75 11.78 12.82
N LEU A 217 4.54 10.48 13.03
CA LEU A 217 5.30 9.67 13.99
C LEU A 217 6.37 8.80 13.32
N GLY A 218 6.34 8.69 12.00
CA GLY A 218 7.31 7.93 11.23
C GLY A 218 7.12 6.42 11.33
N MET A 219 8.03 5.69 10.68
CA MET A 219 7.94 4.24 10.54
C MET A 219 8.27 3.50 11.84
N ASP A 220 9.25 3.98 12.61
CA ASP A 220 9.67 3.33 13.87
C ASP A 220 8.55 3.23 14.90
N TYR A 221 7.66 4.23 14.95
CA TYR A 221 6.45 4.15 15.78
C TYR A 221 5.59 2.95 15.36
N TRP A 222 5.25 2.87 14.08
CA TRP A 222 4.42 1.79 13.55
C TRP A 222 5.07 0.42 13.71
N LEU A 223 6.37 0.27 13.47
CA LEU A 223 7.08 -1.00 13.66
C LEU A 223 6.93 -1.54 15.08
N LYS A 224 6.94 -0.67 16.11
CA LYS A 224 6.68 -1.08 17.50
C LYS A 224 5.24 -1.52 17.71
N ILE A 225 4.26 -0.86 17.07
CA ILE A 225 2.86 -1.27 17.12
C ILE A 225 2.67 -2.67 16.51
N TYR A 226 3.24 -2.93 15.33
CA TYR A 226 3.21 -4.26 14.73
C TYR A 226 3.95 -5.28 15.58
N ALA A 227 5.13 -4.94 16.11
CA ALA A 227 5.87 -5.84 16.98
C ALA A 227 5.09 -6.22 18.25
N LYS A 228 4.37 -5.28 18.86
CA LYS A 228 3.47 -5.56 20.00
C LYS A 228 2.35 -6.53 19.59
N PHE A 229 1.69 -6.27 18.45
CA PHE A 229 0.64 -7.16 17.92
C PHE A 229 1.14 -8.59 17.65
N PHE A 230 2.31 -8.71 17.01
CA PHE A 230 2.94 -9.99 16.68
C PHE A 230 3.84 -10.55 17.79
N ARG A 231 3.83 -9.93 18.99
CA ARG A 231 4.70 -10.20 20.15
C ARG A 231 6.14 -10.53 19.75
N LEU A 232 6.68 -9.71 18.87
CA LEU A 232 8.06 -9.84 18.41
C LEU A 232 9.02 -9.40 19.52
N SER A 233 10.22 -9.99 19.53
CA SER A 233 11.25 -9.64 20.50
C SER A 233 11.79 -8.23 20.24
N SER A 234 12.49 -7.64 21.21
CA SER A 234 13.20 -6.37 21.01
C SER A 234 14.27 -6.46 19.90
N ASP A 235 14.87 -7.64 19.73
CA ASP A 235 15.86 -7.89 18.68
C ASP A 235 15.19 -7.90 17.30
N ASP A 236 14.00 -8.51 17.18
CA ASP A 236 13.20 -8.46 15.96
C ASP A 236 12.80 -7.02 15.60
N VAL A 237 12.42 -6.19 16.58
CA VAL A 237 12.13 -4.77 16.35
C VAL A 237 13.36 -4.06 15.78
N LYS A 238 14.54 -4.31 16.33
CA LYS A 238 15.79 -3.73 15.84
C LYS A 238 16.09 -4.16 14.39
N LEU A 239 15.94 -5.45 14.09
CA LEU A 239 16.08 -6.00 12.75
C LEU A 239 15.12 -5.31 11.77
N MET A 240 13.85 -5.17 12.16
CA MET A 240 12.83 -4.51 11.36
C MET A 240 13.15 -3.02 11.14
N SER A 241 13.54 -2.27 12.16
CA SER A 241 13.88 -0.84 12.03
C SER A 241 15.03 -0.62 11.05
N GLU A 242 16.13 -1.36 11.18
CA GLU A 242 17.26 -1.26 10.24
C GLU A 242 16.85 -1.59 8.80
N TYR A 243 16.11 -2.69 8.63
CA TYR A 243 15.62 -3.13 7.33
C TYR A 243 14.69 -2.11 6.67
N PHE A 244 13.67 -1.65 7.39
CA PHE A 244 12.61 -0.82 6.84
C PHE A 244 13.04 0.63 6.63
N GLN A 245 13.99 1.14 7.42
CA GLN A 245 14.60 2.44 7.18
C GLN A 245 15.21 2.51 5.77
N ILE A 246 16.04 1.52 5.41
CA ILE A 246 16.70 1.49 4.11
C ILE A 246 15.72 1.09 2.99
N TRP A 247 14.87 0.09 3.23
CA TRP A 247 13.86 -0.34 2.25
C TRP A 247 12.94 0.80 1.81
N ASN A 248 12.51 1.66 2.75
CA ASN A 248 11.61 2.76 2.45
C ASN A 248 12.27 3.84 1.59
N GLU A 249 13.57 4.06 1.75
CA GLU A 249 14.34 4.91 0.83
C GLU A 249 14.51 4.22 -0.52
N LEU A 250 14.93 2.96 -0.52
CA LEU A 250 15.19 2.16 -1.71
C LEU A 250 13.99 2.16 -2.66
N ARG A 251 12.78 1.86 -2.16
CA ARG A 251 11.56 1.83 -2.98
C ARG A 251 11.15 3.19 -3.57
N GLN A 252 11.61 4.30 -2.98
CA GLN A 252 11.32 5.64 -3.50
C GLN A 252 12.35 6.09 -4.53
N CYS A 253 13.57 5.56 -4.44
CA CYS A 253 14.72 5.94 -5.27
C CYS A 253 15.09 4.90 -6.34
N CYS A 254 14.48 3.72 -6.33
CA CYS A 254 14.85 2.60 -7.19
C CYS A 254 13.63 1.74 -7.53
N GLY A 255 13.70 1.08 -8.69
CA GLY A 255 12.75 0.07 -9.11
C GLY A 255 11.41 0.64 -9.56
N MET A 256 10.44 -0.27 -9.70
CA MET A 256 9.17 0.04 -10.34
C MET A 256 8.36 1.09 -9.57
N GLN A 257 8.41 1.06 -8.23
CA GLN A 257 7.69 2.00 -7.36
C GLN A 257 8.45 3.31 -7.08
N MET A 258 9.54 3.56 -7.80
CA MET A 258 10.30 4.81 -7.71
C MET A 258 9.40 6.04 -7.86
N SER A 259 9.64 7.04 -7.02
CA SER A 259 8.85 8.27 -6.98
C SER A 259 8.87 9.02 -8.31
N LYS A 260 7.73 9.63 -8.65
CA LYS A 260 7.60 10.46 -9.85
C LYS A 260 8.58 11.64 -9.87
N SER A 261 8.82 12.26 -8.71
CA SER A 261 9.79 13.36 -8.58
C SER A 261 11.21 12.89 -8.85
N PHE A 262 11.64 11.74 -8.33
CA PHE A 262 13.00 11.27 -8.56
C PHE A 262 13.20 10.79 -10.00
N ARG A 263 12.22 10.09 -10.57
CA ARG A 263 12.21 9.78 -12.02
C ARG A 263 12.47 11.05 -12.84
N ASN A 264 11.75 12.13 -12.54
CA ASN A 264 11.95 13.42 -13.20
C ASN A 264 13.34 14.03 -12.98
N ASP A 265 13.95 13.83 -11.81
CA ASP A 265 15.29 14.34 -11.49
C ASP A 265 16.37 13.70 -12.35
N ILE A 266 16.21 12.41 -12.69
CA ILE A 266 17.16 11.63 -13.48
C ILE A 266 16.84 11.60 -14.97
N LEU A 267 15.77 12.25 -15.45
CA LEU A 267 15.55 12.39 -16.90
C LEU A 267 16.52 13.42 -17.53
N PRO A 268 16.82 13.32 -18.83
CA PRO A 268 17.50 14.37 -19.57
C PRO A 268 16.72 15.69 -19.51
N SER A 269 17.41 16.84 -19.53
CA SER A 269 16.78 18.18 -19.40
C SER A 269 15.65 18.44 -20.40
N SER A 270 15.71 17.84 -21.60
CA SER A 270 14.67 17.95 -22.63
C SER A 270 13.37 17.20 -22.30
N GLN A 271 13.42 16.24 -21.38
CA GLN A 271 12.27 15.40 -20.98
C GLN A 271 11.74 15.74 -19.58
N LYS A 272 12.45 16.58 -18.82
CA LYS A 272 12.01 16.99 -17.48
C LYS A 272 10.71 17.77 -17.52
N ASN A 273 9.78 17.42 -16.65
CA ASN A 273 8.62 18.24 -16.33
C ASN A 273 9.04 19.33 -15.31
N PRO A 274 9.04 20.62 -15.71
CA PRO A 274 9.48 21.72 -14.84
C PRO A 274 8.52 21.96 -13.66
N ASN A 275 7.30 21.42 -13.69
CA ASN A 275 6.33 21.59 -12.62
C ASN A 275 6.54 20.59 -11.47
N LEU A 276 7.39 19.57 -11.65
CA LEU A 276 7.69 18.61 -10.59
C LEU A 276 8.85 19.13 -9.74
N LYS A 277 8.62 19.18 -8.43
CA LYS A 277 9.67 19.51 -7.48
C LYS A 277 10.69 18.37 -7.43
N PRO A 278 11.99 18.71 -7.27
CA PRO A 278 13.00 17.70 -7.03
C PRO A 278 12.67 16.83 -5.83
N HIS A 279 13.03 15.56 -5.93
CA HIS A 279 12.86 14.63 -4.84
C HIS A 279 13.78 15.02 -3.67
N PRO A 280 13.28 15.02 -2.42
CA PRO A 280 14.02 15.60 -1.29
C PRO A 280 15.37 14.93 -0.99
N PHE A 281 15.51 13.62 -1.21
CA PHE A 281 16.71 12.87 -0.79
C PHE A 281 17.34 11.97 -1.85
N CYS A 282 16.56 11.26 -2.69
CA CYS A 282 17.10 10.29 -3.67
C CYS A 282 18.25 10.79 -4.55
N LYS A 283 18.29 12.08 -4.93
CA LYS A 283 19.39 12.64 -5.74
C LYS A 283 20.74 12.64 -5.02
N GLN A 284 20.73 12.67 -3.68
CA GLN A 284 21.91 12.70 -2.84
C GLN A 284 22.43 11.28 -2.53
N SER A 285 21.56 10.27 -2.67
CA SER A 285 21.90 8.88 -2.39
C SER A 285 22.56 8.22 -3.61
N ASN A 286 23.67 7.52 -3.41
CA ASN A 286 24.20 6.61 -4.42
C ASN A 286 23.32 5.34 -4.45
N ALA A 287 22.71 5.05 -5.59
CA ALA A 287 21.74 3.96 -5.73
C ALA A 287 22.36 2.57 -5.46
N GLU A 288 23.60 2.33 -5.89
CA GLU A 288 24.34 1.08 -5.66
C GLU A 288 24.69 0.92 -4.17
N SER A 289 25.12 2.02 -3.54
CA SER A 289 25.38 2.03 -2.10
C SER A 289 24.11 1.77 -1.31
N LEU A 290 22.97 2.33 -1.71
CA LEU A 290 21.68 2.12 -1.04
C LEU A 290 21.22 0.66 -1.17
N GLU A 291 21.34 0.08 -2.37
CA GLU A 291 21.05 -1.33 -2.63
C GLU A 291 21.96 -2.25 -1.80
N SER A 292 23.27 -2.01 -1.83
CA SER A 292 24.26 -2.80 -1.09
C SER A 292 24.03 -2.71 0.43
N SER A 293 23.74 -1.52 0.95
CA SER A 293 23.39 -1.33 2.36
C SER A 293 22.14 -2.12 2.73
N PHE A 294 21.10 -2.12 1.89
CA PHE A 294 19.89 -2.89 2.16
C PHE A 294 20.14 -4.40 2.17
N MET A 295 20.88 -4.92 1.17
CA MET A 295 21.29 -6.32 1.11
C MET A 295 22.17 -6.75 2.29
N SER A 296 22.89 -5.79 2.88
CA SER A 296 23.77 -6.04 4.04
C SER A 296 23.02 -6.15 5.36
N THR A 297 21.76 -5.70 5.43
CA THR A 297 20.94 -5.81 6.65
C THR A 297 20.77 -7.26 7.06
N GLU A 298 20.73 -7.50 8.37
CA GLU A 298 20.62 -8.87 8.89
C GLU A 298 19.28 -9.52 8.51
N LEU A 299 18.18 -8.75 8.54
CA LEU A 299 16.87 -9.25 8.16
C LEU A 299 16.78 -9.64 6.68
N TYR A 300 17.45 -8.92 5.78
CA TYR A 300 17.55 -9.31 4.37
C TYR A 300 18.17 -10.70 4.23
N LYS A 301 19.29 -10.95 4.94
CA LYS A 301 20.01 -12.23 4.92
C LYS A 301 19.18 -13.36 5.53
N ILE A 302 18.40 -13.06 6.58
CA ILE A 302 17.46 -14.01 7.17
C ILE A 302 16.36 -14.40 6.17
N ILE A 303 15.82 -13.46 5.39
CA ILE A 303 14.72 -13.71 4.45
C ILE A 303 15.21 -14.41 3.16
N ALA A 304 16.42 -14.10 2.69
CA ALA A 304 16.93 -14.53 1.38
C ALA A 304 16.84 -16.04 1.07
N PRO A 305 17.08 -16.96 2.04
CA PRO A 305 16.97 -18.40 1.82
C PRO A 305 15.54 -18.90 1.57
N TYR A 306 14.49 -18.10 1.84
CA TYR A 306 13.09 -18.51 1.76
C TYR A 306 12.44 -17.99 0.46
N PRO A 307 12.26 -18.82 -0.59
CA PRO A 307 11.84 -18.34 -1.91
C PRO A 307 10.50 -17.62 -1.93
N LEU A 308 9.52 -18.08 -1.14
CA LEU A 308 8.18 -17.47 -1.06
C LEU A 308 8.17 -16.10 -0.37
N MET A 309 9.20 -15.81 0.41
CA MET A 309 9.38 -14.54 1.12
C MET A 309 10.38 -13.61 0.44
N ARG A 310 11.22 -14.10 -0.48
CA ARG A 310 12.26 -13.31 -1.17
C ARG A 310 11.73 -12.05 -1.85
N LYS A 311 10.49 -12.03 -2.31
CA LYS A 311 9.85 -10.81 -2.86
C LYS A 311 9.74 -9.64 -1.88
N MET A 312 9.82 -9.89 -0.57
CA MET A 312 9.88 -8.81 0.43
C MET A 312 11.24 -8.10 0.42
N ASN A 313 12.30 -8.79 0.00
CA ASN A 313 13.65 -8.24 -0.21
C ASN A 313 13.77 -7.42 -1.51
N ARG A 314 12.66 -6.95 -2.07
CA ARG A 314 12.62 -6.17 -3.31
C ARG A 314 11.93 -4.82 -3.09
N PRO A 315 12.26 -3.78 -3.88
CA PRO A 315 11.59 -2.48 -3.75
C PRO A 315 10.09 -2.57 -4.07
N ALA A 316 9.72 -3.39 -5.05
CA ALA A 316 8.35 -3.78 -5.38
C ALA A 316 8.26 -5.28 -5.68
N ALA A 317 7.06 -5.85 -5.54
CA ALA A 317 6.83 -7.29 -5.71
C ALA A 317 7.17 -7.84 -7.11
N VAL A 318 7.13 -6.98 -8.14
CA VAL A 318 7.44 -7.34 -9.54
C VAL A 318 8.85 -6.94 -9.96
N ASP A 319 9.61 -6.27 -9.08
CA ASP A 319 11.02 -5.99 -9.36
C ASP A 319 11.82 -7.31 -9.41
N GLY A 320 12.98 -7.25 -10.06
CA GLY A 320 13.96 -8.33 -10.03
C GLY A 320 14.61 -8.50 -8.66
N ASP A 321 15.36 -9.60 -8.48
CA ASP A 321 16.21 -9.76 -7.31
C ASP A 321 17.33 -8.70 -7.31
N LEU A 322 17.65 -8.20 -6.12
CA LEU A 322 18.76 -7.26 -5.92
C LEU A 322 20.08 -8.02 -6.00
N ASP A 323 21.06 -7.42 -6.68
CA ASP A 323 22.37 -8.01 -6.95
C ASP A 323 23.55 -7.05 -6.70
N GLY A 324 23.26 -5.89 -6.11
CA GLY A 324 24.20 -4.79 -5.87
C GLY A 324 24.26 -3.78 -7.01
N THR A 325 23.66 -4.10 -8.16
CA THR A 325 23.66 -3.24 -9.36
C THR A 325 22.27 -3.06 -9.99
N TYR A 326 21.22 -3.68 -9.43
CA TYR A 326 19.84 -3.57 -9.91
C TYR A 326 19.40 -2.12 -10.02
N CYS A 327 19.60 -1.35 -8.96
CA CYS A 327 19.14 0.03 -8.88
C CYS A 327 19.85 0.95 -9.85
N LYS A 328 21.15 0.73 -10.08
CA LYS A 328 21.89 1.46 -11.12
C LYS A 328 21.30 1.18 -12.50
N ARG A 329 21.15 -0.09 -12.86
CA ARG A 329 20.60 -0.48 -14.18
C ARG A 329 19.19 0.08 -14.38
N TYR A 330 18.35 0.05 -13.34
CA TYR A 330 17.00 0.61 -13.43
C TYR A 330 17.03 2.12 -13.62
N ASN A 331 17.86 2.85 -12.87
CA ASN A 331 18.00 4.30 -13.00
C ASN A 331 18.57 4.72 -14.37
N ASP A 332 19.56 3.99 -14.88
CA ASP A 332 20.13 4.20 -16.22
C ASP A 332 19.04 4.02 -17.29
N ALA A 333 18.22 2.96 -17.18
CA ALA A 333 17.12 2.73 -18.10
C ALA A 333 16.05 3.84 -18.05
N VAL A 334 15.72 4.36 -16.85
CA VAL A 334 14.83 5.52 -16.72
C VAL A 334 15.42 6.75 -17.40
N HIS A 335 16.71 7.05 -17.18
CA HIS A 335 17.39 8.19 -17.79
C HIS A 335 17.47 8.07 -19.32
N GLU A 336 17.87 6.91 -19.84
CA GLU A 336 18.12 6.71 -21.27
C GLU A 336 16.84 6.51 -22.09
N GLN A 337 15.87 5.79 -21.54
CA GLN A 337 14.67 5.34 -22.28
C GLN A 337 13.40 6.10 -21.87
N GLY A 338 13.44 6.92 -20.82
CA GLY A 338 12.27 7.65 -20.33
C GLY A 338 11.19 6.72 -19.77
N LEU A 339 11.58 5.63 -19.10
CA LEU A 339 10.66 4.59 -18.66
C LEU A 339 9.50 5.16 -17.81
N PRO A 340 8.23 4.88 -18.20
CA PRO A 340 7.08 5.39 -17.46
C PRO A 340 6.98 4.74 -16.07
N GLU A 341 6.14 5.33 -15.22
CA GLU A 341 5.81 4.76 -13.92
C GLU A 341 5.23 3.35 -14.09
N ASN A 342 5.65 2.42 -13.24
CA ASN A 342 5.29 1.00 -13.33
C ASN A 342 5.81 0.22 -14.55
N ALA A 343 6.76 0.76 -15.31
CA ALA A 343 7.45 -0.02 -16.34
C ALA A 343 8.45 -1.00 -15.70
N GLU A 344 8.39 -2.26 -16.11
CA GLU A 344 9.45 -3.22 -15.84
C GLU A 344 10.66 -2.88 -16.71
N VAL A 345 11.85 -2.91 -16.12
CA VAL A 345 13.07 -2.99 -16.90
C VAL A 345 13.14 -4.43 -17.35
N ASN A 346 12.60 -4.70 -18.54
CA ASN A 346 12.85 -5.98 -19.19
C ASN A 346 14.37 -6.16 -19.23
N TYR A 347 14.87 -7.13 -18.46
CA TYR A 347 16.10 -7.81 -18.85
C TYR A 347 15.95 -8.14 -20.33
N PRO A 348 16.88 -7.66 -21.14
CA PRO A 348 16.60 -6.80 -22.27
C PRO A 348 15.40 -7.28 -23.08
N ALA A 349 14.44 -6.37 -23.29
CA ALA A 349 13.44 -6.52 -24.35
C ALA A 349 14.10 -6.74 -25.72
N THR A 350 15.41 -6.46 -25.89
CA THR A 350 16.16 -6.88 -27.07
C THR A 350 16.34 -8.38 -27.17
N TRP A 351 16.28 -9.18 -26.11
CA TRP A 351 16.37 -10.65 -26.22
C TRP A 351 15.05 -11.28 -26.65
N ILE A 352 13.92 -10.81 -26.10
CA ILE A 352 12.59 -11.23 -26.55
C ILE A 352 12.30 -10.66 -27.94
N ASN A 353 12.54 -9.37 -28.19
CA ASN A 353 12.38 -8.80 -29.54
C ASN A 353 13.42 -9.35 -30.53
N SER A 354 14.66 -9.69 -30.12
CA SER A 354 15.62 -10.42 -30.96
C SER A 354 15.16 -11.86 -31.18
N MET A 355 14.61 -12.56 -30.19
CA MET A 355 14.03 -13.88 -30.40
C MET A 355 12.83 -13.82 -31.34
N TYR A 356 11.92 -12.86 -31.16
CA TYR A 356 10.78 -12.66 -32.05
C TYR A 356 11.24 -12.25 -33.45
N GLN A 357 12.22 -11.35 -33.57
CA GLN A 357 12.81 -10.97 -34.87
C GLN A 357 13.57 -12.13 -35.52
N GLU A 358 14.31 -12.96 -34.76
CA GLU A 358 15.05 -14.13 -35.24
C GLU A 358 14.08 -15.27 -35.61
N VAL A 359 12.99 -15.45 -34.86
CA VAL A 359 11.88 -16.35 -35.20
C VAL A 359 11.14 -15.86 -36.45
N GLU A 360 10.86 -14.55 -36.57
CA GLU A 360 10.21 -13.97 -37.76
C GLU A 360 11.12 -14.02 -39.00
N THR A 361 12.43 -13.76 -38.86
CA THR A 361 13.36 -13.75 -40.01
C THR A 361 13.88 -15.11 -40.43
N HIS A 362 14.01 -16.08 -39.51
CA HIS A 362 14.57 -17.40 -39.84
C HIS A 362 13.56 -18.55 -39.82
N TRP A 363 12.41 -18.40 -39.15
CA TRP A 363 11.50 -19.52 -38.88
C TRP A 363 10.03 -19.24 -39.23
N GLY A 364 9.71 -18.02 -39.67
CA GLY A 364 8.35 -17.60 -40.01
C GLY A 364 7.71 -18.41 -41.15
N GLU A 365 8.51 -19.01 -42.02
CA GLU A 365 8.01 -19.84 -43.14
C GLU A 365 8.03 -21.36 -42.86
N GLU A 366 8.90 -21.87 -41.98
CA GLU A 366 9.11 -23.32 -41.85
C GLU A 366 8.28 -24.02 -40.77
N LEU A 367 7.89 -23.34 -39.68
CA LEU A 367 7.34 -24.05 -38.51
C LEU A 367 5.85 -23.89 -38.27
N GLY A 368 5.16 -22.99 -38.97
CA GLY A 368 3.70 -22.80 -38.89
C GLY A 368 3.12 -22.45 -37.50
N ASN A 369 3.95 -22.47 -36.45
CA ASN A 369 3.58 -22.21 -35.07
C ASN A 369 4.76 -21.54 -34.32
N PRO A 370 4.68 -20.24 -34.03
CA PRO A 370 5.75 -19.49 -33.38
C PRO A 370 6.08 -19.99 -31.96
N PHE A 371 5.17 -20.69 -31.28
CA PHE A 371 5.44 -21.24 -29.95
C PHE A 371 6.45 -22.39 -29.96
N ARG A 372 6.43 -23.24 -31.01
CA ARG A 372 7.39 -24.36 -31.15
C ARG A 372 8.81 -23.87 -31.44
N ALA A 373 8.94 -22.76 -32.17
CA ALA A 373 10.23 -22.14 -32.45
C ALA A 373 10.84 -21.55 -31.17
N ILE A 374 10.02 -20.95 -30.30
CA ILE A 374 10.45 -20.42 -29.01
C ILE A 374 10.91 -21.55 -28.07
N GLU A 375 10.16 -22.66 -27.96
CA GLU A 375 10.59 -23.83 -27.17
C GLU A 375 11.96 -24.36 -27.61
N HIS A 376 12.16 -24.50 -28.92
CA HIS A 376 13.41 -25.05 -29.45
C HIS A 376 14.62 -24.12 -29.26
N LEU A 377 14.41 -22.79 -29.31
CA LEU A 377 15.42 -21.79 -29.01
C LEU A 377 15.82 -21.77 -27.52
N ILE A 378 14.85 -21.97 -26.63
CA ILE A 378 15.09 -22.08 -25.18
C ILE A 378 15.91 -23.34 -24.88
N GLU A 379 15.55 -24.49 -25.45
CA GLU A 379 16.29 -25.75 -25.28
C GLU A 379 17.74 -25.66 -25.76
N ARG A 380 18.02 -24.94 -26.85
CA ARG A 380 19.37 -24.78 -27.39
C ARG A 380 20.29 -23.87 -26.58
N LYS A 381 19.73 -22.89 -25.86
CA LYS A 381 20.51 -21.89 -25.11
C LYS A 381 20.64 -22.19 -23.62
N VAL A 382 19.79 -23.06 -23.09
CA VAL A 382 19.81 -23.49 -21.68
C VAL A 382 20.44 -24.89 -21.52
N GLY A 383 20.80 -25.56 -22.62
CA GLY A 383 21.53 -26.83 -22.66
C GLY A 383 23.05 -26.69 -22.53
#